data_AF-A0A917NVH3-F1
#
_entry.id   AF-A0A917NVH3-F1
#
_cell.length_a   1.000
_cell.length_b   1.000
_cell.length_c   1.000
_cell.angle_alpha   90.00
_cell.angle_beta   90.00
_cell.angle_gamma   90.00
#
_symmetry.space_group_name_H-M   'P 1'
#
loop_
_entity.id
_entity.type
_entity.pdbx_description
1 polymer ?
#
loop_
_entity_poly.entity_id
_entity_poly.type
_entity_poly.pdbx_seq_one_letter_code
_entity_poly.pdbx_strand_id
1 'polypeptide(L)' 'MAATKIGDVRAKSADELSTMLLDLRKEQFNLRFQRATGQLEALSRIKQVRRDIARVKTIIGERARASAPQA' A
#
# COMPACT_ATOMS: atom_id res chain seq x y z
N MET A 1 12.04 -10.44 -5.62
CA MET A 1 11.06 -10.61 -4.52
C MET A 1 11.41 -9.69 -3.36
N ALA A 2 10.89 -8.45 -3.37
CA ALA A 2 10.94 -7.54 -2.22
C ALA A 2 9.67 -6.66 -2.20
N ALA A 3 8.52 -7.28 -2.44
CA ALA A 3 7.21 -6.65 -2.25
C ALA A 3 6.79 -6.92 -0.82
N THR A 4 7.08 -5.96 0.06
CA THR A 4 6.39 -5.70 1.34
C THR A 4 5.81 -6.97 1.97
N LYS A 5 6.68 -7.81 2.56
CA LYS A 5 6.20 -8.99 3.29
C LYS A 5 5.25 -8.48 4.37
N ILE A 6 4.11 -9.14 4.52
CA ILE A 6 3.07 -8.71 5.46
C ILE A 6 3.62 -8.60 6.90
N GLY A 7 4.61 -9.42 7.25
CA GLY A 7 5.36 -9.32 8.51
C GLY A 7 6.04 -7.96 8.69
N ASP A 8 6.72 -7.45 7.65
CA ASP A 8 7.42 -6.16 7.70
C ASP A 8 6.44 -4.99 7.82
N VAL A 9 5.25 -5.10 7.24
CA VAL A 9 4.20 -4.07 7.35
C VAL A 9 3.56 -4.09 8.74
N ARG A 10 3.37 -5.26 9.34
CA ARG A 10 2.82 -5.39 10.70
C ARG A 10 3.80 -4.90 11.78
N ALA A 11 5.10 -4.93 11.53
CA ALA A 11 6.12 -4.44 12.45
C ALA A 11 6.24 -2.90 12.48
N LYS A 12 5.72 -2.19 11.47
CA LYS A 12 5.87 -0.73 11.33
C LYS A 12 4.91 0.06 12.20
N SER A 13 5.26 1.28 12.60
CA SER A 13 4.40 2.16 13.39
C SER A 13 3.18 2.68 12.59
N ALA A 14 2.18 3.26 13.26
CA ALA A 14 1.01 3.84 12.57
C ALA A 14 1.39 4.99 11.61
N ASP A 15 2.39 5.79 11.98
CA ASP A 15 2.90 6.90 11.17
C ASP A 15 3.68 6.39 9.96
N GLU A 16 4.50 5.35 10.14
CA GLU A 16 5.22 4.71 9.04
C GLU A 16 4.27 4.08 8.02
N LEU A 17 3.18 3.45 8.48
CA LEU A 17 2.13 2.93 7.60
C LEU A 17 1.43 4.03 6.80
N SER A 18 1.21 5.18 7.41
CA SER A 18 0.60 6.34 6.75
C SER A 18 1.53 6.94 5.69
N THR A 19 2.82 7.08 6.01
CA THR A 19 3.85 7.52 5.05
C THR A 19 3.97 6.56 3.87
N MET A 20 4.04 5.25 4.14
CA MET A 20 4.05 4.24 3.07
C MET A 20 2.80 4.29 2.19
N LEU A 21 1.63 4.53 2.79
CA LEU A 21 0.38 4.66 2.03
C LEU A 21 0.42 5.86 1.08
N LEU A 22 1.01 6.98 1.51
CA LEU A 22 1.18 8.17 0.67
C LEU A 22 2.15 7.90 -0.48
N ASP A 23 3.27 7.25 -0.22
CA ASP A 23 4.26 6.93 -1.25
C ASP A 23 3.71 5.95 -2.29
N LEU A 24 3.01 4.90 -1.85
CA LEU A 24 2.33 3.97 -2.75
C LEU A 24 1.23 4.66 -3.59
N ARG A 25 0.57 5.68 -3.05
CA ARG A 25 -0.41 6.48 -3.81
C ARG A 25 0.26 7.38 -4.86
N LYS A 26 1.39 7.99 -4.55
CA LYS A 26 2.19 8.75 -5.52
C LYS A 26 2.66 7.83 -6.65
N GLU A 27 3.16 6.65 -6.30
CA GLU A 27 3.57 5.64 -7.29
C GLU A 27 2.38 5.20 -8.15
N GLN A 28 1.21 4.96 -7.55
CA GLN A 28 -0.01 4.64 -8.30
C GLN A 28 -0.39 5.76 -9.28
N PHE A 29 -0.28 7.02 -8.88
CA PHE A 29 -0.57 8.16 -9.74
C PHE A 29 0.40 8.21 -10.93
N ASN A 30 1.70 8.05 -10.68
CA ASN A 30 2.73 8.01 -11.72
C ASN A 30 2.50 6.85 -12.69
N LEU A 31 2.15 5.66 -12.21
CA LEU A 31 1.84 4.50 -13.06
C LEU A 31 0.56 4.73 -13.88
N ARG A 32 -0.44 5.42 -13.35
CA ARG A 32 -1.64 5.81 -14.12
C ARG A 32 -1.29 6.81 -15.22
N PHE A 33 -0.41 7.76 -14.91
CA PHE A 33 0.08 8.73 -15.89
C PHE A 33 0.89 8.06 -17.00
N GLN A 34 1.86 7.22 -16.65
CA GLN A 34 2.65 6.43 -17.61
C GLN A 34 1.78 5.51 -18.47
N ARG A 35 0.71 4.94 -17.90
CA ARG A 35 -0.27 4.15 -18.66
C ARG A 35 -1.04 5.00 -19.66
N ALA A 36 -1.41 6.23 -19.29
CA ALA A 36 -2.11 7.14 -20.17
C ALA A 36 -1.21 7.68 -21.31
N THR A 37 0.09 7.87 -21.05
CA THR A 37 1.08 8.28 -22.06
C THR A 37 1.59 7.13 -22.93
N GLY A 38 1.18 5.89 -22.65
CA GLY A 38 1.59 4.71 -23.42
C GLY A 38 3.03 4.25 -23.18
N GLN A 39 3.73 4.83 -22.20
CA GLN A 39 5.14 4.52 -21.88
C GLN A 39 5.30 3.46 -20.78
N LEU A 40 4.22 2.76 -20.42
CA LEU A 40 4.22 1.84 -19.29
C LEU A 40 4.72 0.44 -19.69
N GLU A 41 5.97 0.14 -19.35
CA GLU A 41 6.57 -1.18 -19.63
C GLU A 41 6.12 -2.26 -18.63
N ALA A 42 5.76 -1.89 -17.39
CA ALA A 42 5.52 -2.83 -16.29
C ALA A 42 4.06 -2.85 -15.80
N LEU A 43 3.13 -3.43 -16.58
CA LEU A 43 1.72 -3.64 -16.18
C LEU A 43 1.57 -4.45 -14.88
N SER A 44 2.51 -5.37 -14.60
CA SER A 44 2.53 -6.17 -13.37
C SER A 44 2.70 -5.30 -12.12
N ARG A 45 3.42 -4.17 -12.23
CA ARG A 45 3.67 -3.24 -11.11
C ARG A 45 2.40 -2.55 -10.65
N ILE A 46 1.49 -2.20 -11.57
CA ILE A 46 0.16 -1.65 -11.23
C ILE A 46 -0.60 -2.60 -10.29
N LYS A 47 -0.60 -3.90 -10.61
CA LYS A 47 -1.28 -4.92 -9.80
C LYS A 47 -0.62 -5.09 -8.43
N GLN A 48 0.70 -4.97 -8.35
CA GLN A 48 1.46 -5.02 -7.10
C GLN A 48 1.13 -3.82 -6.20
N VAL A 49 1.28 -2.59 -6.71
CA VAL A 49 1.00 -1.35 -5.97
C VAL A 49 -0.43 -1.34 -5.43
N ARG A 50 -1.42 -1.79 -6.23
CA ARG A 50 -2.80 -1.93 -5.77
C ARG A 50 -2.96 -2.89 -4.60
N ARG A 51 -2.26 -4.03 -4.62
CA ARG A 51 -2.29 -5.02 -3.52
C ARG A 51 -1.58 -4.49 -2.28
N ASP A 52 -0.49 -3.77 -2.45
CA ASP A 52 0.27 -3.21 -1.34
C ASP A 52 -0.53 -2.12 -0.61
N ILE A 53 -1.21 -1.24 -1.35
CA ILE A 53 -2.17 -0.27 -0.78
C ILE A 53 -3.26 -0.99 0.02
N ALA A 54 -3.83 -2.07 -0.53
CA ALA A 54 -4.87 -2.83 0.15
C ALA A 54 -4.35 -3.45 1.46
N ARG A 55 -3.17 -4.07 1.45
CA ARG A 55 -2.55 -4.66 2.65
C ARG A 55 -2.31 -3.63 3.75
N VAL A 56 -1.74 -2.47 3.40
CA VAL A 56 -1.49 -1.38 4.37
C VAL A 56 -2.80 -0.90 4.98
N LYS A 57 -3.83 -0.67 4.16
CA LYS A 57 -5.16 -0.29 4.67
C LYS A 57 -5.77 -1.34 5.57
N THR A 58 -5.65 -2.62 5.23
CA THR A 58 -6.16 -3.73 6.05
C THR A 58 -5.48 -3.73 7.42
N ILE A 59 -4.16 -3.58 7.49
CA ILE A 59 -3.42 -3.57 8.77
C ILE A 59 -3.79 -2.34 9.61
N ILE A 60 -3.96 -1.17 9.01
CA ILE A 60 -4.47 0.03 9.70
C ILE A 60 -5.86 -0.26 10.29
N GLY A 61 -6.76 -0.87 9.51
CA GLY A 61 -8.09 -1.25 9.97
C GLY A 61 -8.10 -2.34 11.04
N GLU A 62 -7.19 -3.33 10.95
CA GLU A 62 -6.99 -4.36 11.98
C GLU A 62 -6.56 -3.72 13.30
N ARG A 63 -5.61 -2.78 13.28
CA ARG A 63 -5.19 -2.04 14.46
C ARG A 63 -6.32 -1.20 15.06
N ALA A 64 -7.04 -0.46 14.23
CA ALA A 64 -8.18 0.34 14.68
C ALA A 64 -9.27 -0.51 15.35
N ARG A 65 -9.56 -1.70 14.82
CA ARG A 65 -10.51 -2.65 15.42
C ARG A 65 -9.99 -3.28 16.70
N ALA A 66 -8.68 -3.55 16.80
CA ALA A 66 -8.08 -4.07 18.02
C ALA A 66 -8.07 -3.03 19.16
N SER A 67 -7.98 -1.74 18.83
CA SER A 67 -8.05 -0.63 19.79
C SER A 67 -9.48 -0.18 20.13
N ALA A 68 -10.49 -0.62 19.37
CA ALA A 68 -11.88 -0.34 19.68
C ALA A 68 -12.35 -1.34 20.75
N PRO A 69 -12.89 -0.88 21.90
CA PRO A 69 -13.46 -1.79 22.88
C PRO A 69 -14.66 -2.46 22.23
N GLN A 70 -14.59 -3.79 22.13
CA GLN A 70 -15.74 -4.61 21.76
C GLN A 70 -16.83 -4.36 22.79
N ALA A 71 -17.93 -3.77 22.35
CA ALA A 71 -19.15 -3.62 23.15
C ALA A 71 -19.82 -4.98 23.33
#